data_AF-A0A3S1FNQ8-F1
#
_entry.id   AF-A0A3S1FNQ8-F1
#
_cell.length_a   1.000
_cell.length_b   1.000
_cell.length_c   1.000
_cell.angle_alpha   90.00
_cell.angle_beta   90.00
_cell.angle_gamma   90.00
#
_symmetry.space_group_name_H-M   'P 1'
#
loop_
_entity.id
_entity.type
_entity.pdbx_description
1 polymer ?
#
loop_
_entity_poly.entity_id
_entity_poly.type
_entity_poly.pdbx_seq_one_letter_code
_entity_poly.pdbx_strand_id
1 'polypeptide(L)'
;MFILRFLWAVLTSRWLWTLIGIALLSLVIWVFGPIVRVGAYEPFASENVRIVIIALLVIFWLIWLIVAQRRAIRANRMFVAEIAAPVVEKPLSPGEENVAAVGAKFAEVMVELKRRKLGGRKFLREMPWYVIVGPPATGKTTALRQSGLNFPIDLTDDLQGVGGTRNCDWFFSENAVLIDTAGRYVQQESQPDVDAAEWLGFLDLLKKHRGRRALNGVIVALSIDVLSEGDEAIKAHGRKMRRRLAELNDRLEIRLPVYLMLTKADLIKGFEAFFGGLSTASREQVWGTTFALDARVDAKTIEREIATLATELERRLVPRLEDEDKLAARAEIFRFPAQLTSLSEPIQVLVEAMFGESRYEEAAWLRGLYLTSATQEGAPIDRLTAALSSSFGLPPRRAMPAPRVEKRSFFLKNLLTEVIFREAGLGTFDPLAQRRRAWIWRGAAAACAAAALLAGAMFTWSYYDNRNAIAA
;
A
#
# COMPACT_ATOMS: atom_id res chain seq x y z
N MET A 1 -11.79 33.86 -8.44
CA MET A 1 -11.39 32.43 -8.54
C MET A 1 -12.38 31.45 -7.88
N PHE A 2 -13.12 31.84 -6.83
CA PHE A 2 -14.11 30.97 -6.16
C PHE A 2 -15.33 30.63 -7.04
N ILE A 3 -15.85 31.64 -7.75
CA ILE A 3 -17.00 31.50 -8.67
C ILE A 3 -16.68 30.53 -9.83
N LEU A 4 -15.46 30.60 -10.39
CA LEU A 4 -15.03 29.72 -11.48
C LEU A 4 -14.90 28.25 -11.03
N ARG A 5 -14.46 28.02 -9.79
CA ARG A 5 -14.36 26.66 -9.20
C ARG A 5 -15.73 26.11 -8.81
N PHE A 6 -16.64 26.97 -8.35
CA PHE A 6 -18.03 26.61 -8.10
C PHE A 6 -18.74 26.24 -9.41
N LEU A 7 -18.60 27.07 -10.45
CA LEU A 7 -19.10 26.79 -11.79
C LEU A 7 -18.53 25.49 -12.35
N TRP A 8 -17.22 25.23 -12.19
CA TRP A 8 -16.60 23.98 -12.64
C TRP A 8 -17.08 22.74 -11.87
N ALA A 9 -17.29 22.86 -10.55
CA ALA A 9 -17.84 21.77 -9.73
C ALA A 9 -19.31 21.48 -10.07
N VAL A 10 -20.08 22.52 -10.40
CA VAL A 10 -21.47 22.39 -10.88
C VAL A 10 -21.48 21.77 -12.28
N LEU A 11 -20.62 22.24 -13.20
CA LEU A 11 -20.45 21.73 -14.57
C LEU A 11 -19.96 20.27 -14.63
N THR A 12 -19.24 19.79 -13.61
CA THR A 12 -18.77 18.40 -13.53
C THR A 12 -19.68 17.49 -12.68
N SER A 13 -20.76 18.05 -12.12
CA SER A 13 -21.71 17.28 -11.32
C SER A 13 -22.52 16.33 -12.21
N ARG A 14 -22.57 15.05 -11.83
CA ARG A 14 -23.36 14.00 -12.52
C ARG A 14 -24.85 14.36 -12.59
N TRP A 15 -25.34 15.18 -11.67
CA TRP A 15 -26.73 15.64 -11.63
C TRP A 15 -27.05 16.71 -12.67
N LEU A 16 -26.10 17.60 -12.96
CA LEU A 16 -26.30 18.61 -13.98
C LEU A 16 -26.45 17.96 -15.36
N TRP A 17 -25.60 16.97 -15.66
CA TRP A 17 -25.65 16.25 -16.93
C TRP A 17 -26.92 15.40 -17.10
N THR A 18 -27.45 14.79 -16.02
CA THR A 18 -28.73 14.06 -16.11
C THR A 18 -29.91 15.02 -16.26
N LEU A 19 -29.89 16.18 -15.59
CA LEU A 19 -30.91 17.23 -15.77
C LEU A 19 -30.90 17.78 -17.20
N ILE A 20 -29.73 18.11 -17.74
CA ILE A 20 -29.56 18.56 -19.13
C ILE A 20 -30.07 17.48 -20.09
N GLY A 21 -29.75 16.21 -19.86
CA GLY A 21 -30.24 15.09 -20.66
C GLY A 21 -31.77 14.97 -20.67
N ILE A 22 -32.41 15.06 -19.49
CA ILE A 22 -33.88 15.05 -19.35
C ILE A 22 -34.51 16.25 -20.05
N ALA A 23 -33.93 17.45 -19.90
CA ALA A 23 -34.41 18.67 -20.53
C ALA A 23 -34.34 18.58 -22.07
N LEU A 24 -33.22 18.09 -22.61
CA LEU A 24 -33.06 17.86 -24.05
C LEU A 24 -34.04 16.81 -24.57
N LEU A 25 -34.24 15.71 -23.85
CA LEU A 25 -35.19 14.67 -24.24
C LEU A 25 -36.64 15.19 -24.22
N SER A 26 -36.98 16.02 -23.24
CA SER A 26 -38.29 16.66 -23.14
C SER A 26 -38.53 17.64 -24.29
N LEU A 27 -37.50 18.42 -24.66
CA LEU A 27 -37.54 19.30 -25.83
C LEU A 27 -37.71 18.51 -27.13
N VAL A 28 -37.03 17.37 -27.27
CA VAL A 28 -37.17 16.48 -28.42
C VAL A 28 -38.59 15.93 -28.52
N ILE A 29 -39.18 15.46 -27.41
CA ILE A 29 -40.58 14.99 -27.38
C ILE A 29 -41.54 16.12 -27.75
N TRP A 30 -41.29 17.35 -27.29
CA TRP A 30 -42.15 18.49 -27.57
C TRP A 30 -42.13 18.91 -29.05
N VAL A 31 -40.93 19.04 -29.62
CA VAL A 31 -40.73 19.55 -30.99
C VAL A 31 -40.98 18.47 -32.04
N PHE A 32 -40.48 17.25 -31.81
CA PHE A 32 -40.52 16.19 -32.80
C PHE A 32 -41.66 15.19 -32.57
N GLY A 33 -42.27 15.15 -31.38
CA GLY A 33 -43.43 14.31 -31.09
C GLY A 33 -44.55 14.40 -32.12
N PRO A 34 -45.04 15.58 -32.53
CA PRO A 34 -46.13 15.67 -33.50
C PRO A 34 -45.80 15.08 -34.88
N ILE A 35 -44.52 14.89 -35.21
CA ILE A 35 -44.06 14.38 -36.50
C ILE A 35 -43.96 12.85 -36.48
N VAL A 36 -43.95 12.23 -35.30
CA VAL A 36 -43.82 10.78 -35.14
C VAL A 36 -45.16 10.09 -35.40
N ARG A 37 -45.24 9.38 -36.54
CA ARG A 37 -46.37 8.54 -36.94
C ARG A 37 -45.97 7.07 -36.89
N VAL A 38 -46.83 6.21 -36.36
CA VAL A 38 -46.64 4.76 -36.35
C VAL A 38 -47.84 4.14 -37.05
N GLY A 39 -47.70 3.83 -38.34
CA GLY A 39 -48.81 3.44 -39.20
C GLY A 39 -49.84 4.57 -39.30
N ALA A 40 -51.11 4.28 -39.01
CA ALA A 40 -52.20 5.26 -39.01
C ALA A 40 -52.34 6.03 -37.68
N TYR A 41 -51.56 5.70 -36.65
CA TYR A 41 -51.67 6.31 -35.33
C TYR A 41 -50.61 7.40 -35.13
N GLU A 42 -51.04 8.53 -34.58
CA GLU A 42 -50.18 9.67 -34.22
C GLU A 42 -50.13 9.81 -32.69
N PRO A 43 -49.40 8.91 -32.00
CA PRO A 43 -49.48 8.79 -30.54
C PRO A 43 -49.04 10.06 -29.79
N PHE A 44 -48.27 10.95 -30.42
CA PHE A 44 -47.74 12.18 -29.82
C PHE A 44 -48.28 13.46 -30.46
N ALA A 45 -49.31 13.39 -31.31
CA ALA A 45 -49.91 14.57 -31.94
C ALA A 45 -50.62 15.47 -30.93
N SER A 46 -51.32 14.87 -29.96
CA SER A 46 -52.02 15.61 -28.90
C SER A 46 -51.03 16.25 -27.92
N GLU A 47 -51.20 17.56 -27.68
CA GLU A 47 -50.45 18.31 -26.68
C GLU A 47 -50.57 17.69 -25.28
N ASN A 48 -51.77 17.24 -24.92
CA ASN A 48 -52.04 16.61 -23.63
C ASN A 48 -51.22 15.32 -23.44
N VAL A 49 -51.08 14.52 -24.50
CA VAL A 49 -50.28 13.28 -24.44
C VAL A 49 -48.80 13.60 -24.28
N ARG A 50 -48.26 14.62 -24.97
CA ARG A 50 -46.87 15.06 -24.80
C ARG A 50 -46.60 15.57 -23.39
N ILE A 51 -47.50 16.36 -22.82
CA ILE A 51 -47.40 16.87 -21.45
C ILE A 51 -47.36 15.70 -20.45
N VAL A 52 -48.27 14.73 -20.59
CA VAL A 52 -48.31 13.54 -19.71
C VAL A 52 -47.02 12.74 -19.80
N ILE A 53 -46.47 12.54 -20.99
CA ILE A 53 -45.24 11.75 -21.18
C ILE A 53 -44.01 12.48 -20.62
N ILE A 54 -43.90 13.79 -20.84
CA ILE A 54 -42.83 14.61 -20.25
C ILE A 54 -42.95 14.61 -18.72
N ALA A 55 -44.17 14.72 -18.17
CA ALA A 55 -44.41 14.66 -16.74
C ALA A 55 -44.00 13.30 -16.16
N LEU A 56 -44.37 12.18 -16.79
CA LEU A 56 -43.97 10.84 -16.37
C LEU A 56 -42.45 10.66 -16.41
N LEU A 57 -41.79 11.22 -17.42
CA LEU A 57 -40.33 11.15 -17.56
C LEU A 57 -39.61 11.92 -16.44
N VAL A 58 -40.08 13.13 -16.13
CA VAL A 58 -39.56 13.94 -15.01
C VAL A 58 -39.84 13.26 -13.67
N ILE A 59 -41.04 12.70 -13.48
CA ILE A 59 -41.41 11.95 -12.27
C ILE A 59 -40.51 10.72 -12.11
N PHE A 60 -40.29 9.94 -13.16
CA PHE A 60 -39.40 8.77 -13.12
C PHE A 60 -37.96 9.17 -12.79
N TRP A 61 -37.47 10.26 -13.37
CA TRP A 61 -36.16 10.81 -13.05
C TRP A 61 -36.05 11.24 -11.58
N LEU A 62 -37.05 11.97 -11.06
CA LEU A 62 -37.12 12.37 -9.65
C LEU A 62 -37.19 11.16 -8.72
N ILE A 63 -37.98 10.14 -9.05
CA ILE A 63 -38.06 8.88 -8.29
C ILE A 63 -36.71 8.18 -8.29
N TRP A 64 -36.08 8.01 -9.46
CA TRP A 64 -34.76 7.38 -9.57
C TRP A 64 -33.71 8.11 -8.74
N LEU A 65 -33.75 9.43 -8.74
CA LEU A 65 -32.86 10.34 -8.03
C LEU A 65 -33.08 10.30 -6.52
N ILE A 66 -34.35 10.25 -6.07
CA ILE A 66 -34.72 9.99 -4.68
C ILE A 66 -34.29 8.59 -4.25
N VAL A 67 -34.48 7.56 -5.08
CA VAL A 67 -34.06 6.18 -4.79
C VAL A 67 -32.54 6.07 -4.75
N ALA A 68 -31.82 6.73 -5.65
CA ALA A 68 -30.36 6.76 -5.67
C ALA A 68 -29.80 7.49 -4.45
N GLN A 69 -30.38 8.64 -4.07
CA GLN A 69 -30.03 9.31 -2.82
C GLN A 69 -30.39 8.47 -1.60
N ARG A 70 -31.59 7.88 -1.55
CA ARG A 70 -32.02 7.00 -0.45
C ARG A 70 -31.19 5.74 -0.38
N ARG A 71 -30.69 5.18 -1.49
CA ARG A 71 -29.74 4.06 -1.51
C ARG A 71 -28.35 4.49 -1.06
N ALA A 72 -27.89 5.68 -1.44
CA ALA A 72 -26.62 6.23 -0.94
C ALA A 72 -26.71 6.53 0.57
N ILE A 73 -27.83 7.11 1.03
CA ILE A 73 -28.13 7.38 2.43
C ILE A 73 -28.41 6.08 3.18
N ARG A 74 -29.08 5.07 2.61
CA ARG A 74 -29.23 3.73 3.21
C ARG A 74 -27.90 3.01 3.24
N ALA A 75 -27.03 3.09 2.24
CA ALA A 75 -25.70 2.51 2.33
C ALA A 75 -24.89 3.17 3.47
N ASN A 76 -25.06 4.48 3.66
CA ASN A 76 -24.47 5.22 4.78
C ASN A 76 -25.18 4.94 6.13
N ARG A 77 -26.49 4.71 6.13
CA ARG A 77 -27.30 4.39 7.31
C ARG A 77 -27.27 2.92 7.67
N MET A 78 -27.01 1.99 6.75
CA MET A 78 -26.76 0.58 7.05
C MET A 78 -25.38 0.45 7.70
N PHE A 79 -24.44 1.33 7.37
CA PHE A 79 -23.22 1.49 8.15
C PHE A 79 -23.49 1.98 9.58
N VAL A 80 -24.36 2.97 9.74
CA VAL A 80 -24.72 3.53 11.08
C VAL A 80 -25.72 2.63 11.83
N ALA A 81 -26.53 1.84 11.13
CA ALA A 81 -27.50 0.89 11.69
C ALA A 81 -26.90 -0.51 11.86
N GLU A 82 -25.79 -0.87 11.22
CA GLU A 82 -24.91 -1.96 11.67
C GLU A 82 -24.23 -1.57 12.98
N ILE A 83 -23.99 -0.28 13.21
CA ILE A 83 -23.46 0.25 14.48
C ILE A 83 -24.57 0.46 15.53
N ALA A 84 -25.83 0.65 15.11
CA ALA A 84 -26.96 1.00 15.99
C ALA A 84 -28.11 -0.02 16.00
N ALA A 85 -27.98 -1.16 15.33
CA ALA A 85 -28.87 -2.30 15.55
C ALA A 85 -28.65 -2.79 16.99
N PRO A 86 -29.71 -3.13 17.73
CA PRO A 86 -29.53 -3.82 19.00
C PRO A 86 -28.71 -5.07 18.72
N VAL A 87 -27.52 -5.14 19.33
CA VAL A 87 -26.65 -6.30 19.31
C VAL A 87 -27.48 -7.46 19.82
N VAL A 88 -27.96 -8.31 18.91
CA VAL A 88 -28.19 -9.70 19.28
C VAL A 88 -26.82 -10.16 19.74
N GLU A 89 -26.68 -10.44 21.03
CA GLU A 89 -25.48 -10.98 21.68
C GLU A 89 -25.14 -12.34 21.06
N LYS A 90 -24.69 -12.33 19.81
CA LYS A 90 -23.68 -13.28 19.40
C LYS A 90 -22.41 -12.74 20.04
N PRO A 91 -21.76 -13.48 20.96
CA PRO A 91 -20.44 -13.11 21.38
C PRO A 91 -19.61 -12.96 20.11
N LEU A 92 -19.09 -11.75 19.87
CA LEU A 92 -18.19 -11.49 18.77
C LEU A 92 -17.05 -12.50 18.93
N SER A 93 -16.65 -13.12 17.83
CA SER A 93 -15.43 -13.91 17.88
C SER A 93 -14.28 -12.97 18.27
N PRO A 94 -13.24 -13.44 18.98
CA PRO A 94 -12.11 -12.60 19.37
C PRO A 94 -11.49 -11.81 18.19
N GLY A 95 -11.57 -12.34 16.97
CA GLY A 95 -11.13 -11.65 15.75
C GLY A 95 -12.01 -10.46 15.37
N GLU A 96 -13.33 -10.57 15.49
CA GLU A 96 -14.25 -9.48 15.16
C GLU A 96 -14.14 -8.32 16.15
N GLU A 97 -13.90 -8.61 17.44
CA GLU A 97 -13.62 -7.58 18.45
C GLU A 97 -12.34 -6.80 18.13
N ASN A 98 -11.27 -7.51 17.74
CA ASN A 98 -10.02 -6.87 17.36
C ASN A 98 -10.17 -6.02 16.08
N VAL A 99 -10.90 -6.50 15.07
CA VAL A 99 -11.20 -5.73 13.86
C VAL A 99 -11.98 -4.46 14.21
N ALA A 100 -12.95 -4.54 15.11
CA ALA A 100 -13.71 -3.37 15.57
C ALA A 100 -12.80 -2.35 16.28
N ALA A 101 -11.88 -2.82 17.13
CA ALA A 101 -10.90 -1.96 17.80
C ALA A 101 -9.96 -1.26 16.79
N VAL A 102 -9.44 -2.01 15.80
CA VAL A 102 -8.64 -1.45 14.70
C VAL A 102 -9.44 -0.43 13.90
N GLY A 103 -10.72 -0.71 13.62
CA GLY A 103 -11.63 0.19 12.91
C GLY A 103 -11.93 1.48 13.67
N ALA A 104 -12.11 1.41 14.98
CA ALA A 104 -12.31 2.59 15.84
C ALA A 104 -11.07 3.50 15.83
N LYS A 105 -9.88 2.92 16.05
CA LYS A 105 -8.59 3.65 15.99
C LYS A 105 -8.37 4.27 14.61
N PHE A 106 -8.70 3.54 13.54
CA PHE A 106 -8.65 4.06 12.18
C PHE A 106 -9.57 5.28 11.99
N ALA A 107 -10.80 5.22 12.50
CA ALA A 107 -11.74 6.34 12.38
C ALA A 107 -11.23 7.59 13.11
N GLU A 108 -10.66 7.43 14.30
CA GLU A 108 -10.03 8.49 15.07
C GLU A 108 -8.86 9.14 14.31
N VAL A 109 -7.94 8.30 13.78
CA VAL A 109 -6.84 8.72 12.90
C VAL A 109 -7.36 9.59 11.75
N MET A 110 -8.44 9.16 11.08
CA MET A 110 -9.00 9.89 9.94
C MET A 110 -9.64 11.22 10.35
N VAL A 111 -10.15 11.34 11.58
CA VAL A 111 -10.67 12.60 12.12
C VAL A 111 -9.52 13.55 12.45
N GLU A 112 -8.46 13.09 13.11
CA GLU A 112 -7.32 13.93 13.47
C GLU A 112 -6.57 14.42 12.23
N LEU A 113 -6.39 13.55 11.23
CA LEU A 113 -5.90 13.92 9.90
C LEU A 113 -6.73 15.07 9.29
N LYS A 114 -8.05 14.92 9.22
CA LYS A 114 -8.96 15.95 8.68
C LYS A 114 -8.86 17.29 9.42
N ARG A 115 -8.69 17.23 10.74
CA ARG A 115 -8.67 18.39 11.63
C ARG A 115 -7.43 19.25 11.40
N ARG A 116 -6.24 18.65 11.24
CA ARG A 116 -4.99 19.41 11.33
C ARG A 116 -4.54 20.14 10.07
N LYS A 117 -5.09 19.85 8.87
CA LYS A 117 -4.75 20.56 7.60
C LYS A 117 -3.28 21.03 7.53
N LEU A 118 -2.33 20.19 7.94
CA LEU A 118 -0.91 20.44 7.74
C LEU A 118 -0.72 20.47 6.22
N GLY A 119 -0.54 21.65 5.63
CA GLY A 119 -0.36 21.82 4.19
C GLY A 119 -1.64 21.86 3.32
N GLY A 120 -2.75 22.41 3.79
CA GLY A 120 -3.91 22.71 2.93
C GLY A 120 -4.73 21.47 2.48
N ARG A 121 -5.92 21.72 1.92
CA ARG A 121 -6.95 20.69 1.62
C ARG A 121 -6.52 19.56 0.65
N LYS A 122 -5.34 19.64 0.04
CA LYS A 122 -4.80 18.66 -0.91
C LYS A 122 -3.95 17.56 -0.22
N PHE A 123 -3.30 17.90 0.89
CA PHE A 123 -2.25 17.09 1.52
C PHE A 123 -2.76 15.74 2.09
N LEU A 124 -3.93 15.75 2.73
CA LEU A 124 -4.46 14.58 3.45
C LEU A 124 -4.99 13.45 2.53
N ARG A 125 -5.33 13.77 1.28
CA ARG A 125 -5.71 12.75 0.28
C ARG A 125 -4.52 12.23 -0.52
N GLU A 126 -3.42 12.98 -0.55
CA GLU A 126 -2.26 12.72 -1.41
C GLU A 126 -1.07 12.12 -0.63
N MET A 127 -1.05 12.16 0.71
CA MET A 127 0.01 11.52 1.50
C MET A 127 0.09 10.00 1.22
N PRO A 128 1.29 9.50 0.91
CA PRO A 128 1.50 8.08 0.69
C PRO A 128 1.45 7.30 2.00
N TRP A 129 0.89 6.10 1.94
CA TRP A 129 0.76 5.19 3.07
C TRP A 129 1.61 3.95 2.84
N TYR A 130 2.42 3.59 3.83
CA TYR A 130 3.22 2.38 3.80
C TYR A 130 2.87 1.52 5.00
N VAL A 131 2.81 0.22 4.78
CA VAL A 131 2.69 -0.76 5.86
C VAL A 131 4.05 -1.38 6.11
N ILE A 132 4.43 -1.52 7.38
CA ILE A 132 5.63 -2.23 7.80
C ILE A 132 5.20 -3.58 8.34
N VAL A 133 5.64 -4.65 7.69
CA VAL A 133 5.32 -6.04 8.02
C VAL A 133 6.58 -6.82 8.36
N GLY A 134 6.48 -7.71 9.33
CA GLY A 134 7.60 -8.55 9.74
C GLY A 134 7.32 -9.27 11.06
N PRO A 135 8.04 -10.37 11.37
CA PRO A 135 7.91 -11.09 12.63
C PRO A 135 8.04 -10.19 13.88
N PRO A 136 7.58 -10.65 15.06
CA PRO A 136 7.83 -9.96 16.32
C PRO A 136 9.34 -9.75 16.57
N ALA A 137 9.68 -8.76 17.40
CA ALA A 137 11.07 -8.47 17.80
C ALA A 137 12.09 -8.22 16.66
N THR A 138 11.62 -7.93 15.44
CA THR A 138 12.46 -7.50 14.30
C THR A 138 12.82 -6.02 14.34
N GLY A 139 12.32 -5.25 15.31
CA GLY A 139 12.66 -3.83 15.46
C GLY A 139 11.87 -2.87 14.57
N LYS A 140 10.67 -3.24 14.09
CA LYS A 140 9.78 -2.36 13.29
C LYS A 140 9.48 -1.04 13.98
N THR A 141 8.87 -1.09 15.16
CA THR A 141 8.53 0.08 15.98
C THR A 141 9.78 0.89 16.35
N THR A 142 10.86 0.20 16.72
CA THR A 142 12.14 0.84 17.07
C THR A 142 12.73 1.58 15.88
N ALA A 143 12.74 0.99 14.68
CA ALA A 143 13.21 1.60 13.46
C ALA A 143 12.39 2.85 13.10
N LEU A 144 11.07 2.83 13.31
CA LEU A 144 10.23 4.01 13.13
C LEU A 144 10.56 5.11 14.14
N ARG A 145 10.56 4.80 15.44
CA ARG A 145 10.82 5.80 16.49
C ARG A 145 12.23 6.40 16.42
N GLN A 146 13.21 5.62 15.94
CA GLN A 146 14.60 6.06 15.80
C GLN A 146 14.95 6.49 14.36
N SER A 147 13.99 6.54 13.45
CA SER A 147 14.23 6.89 12.03
C SER A 147 14.74 8.32 11.81
N GLY A 148 14.60 9.20 12.81
CA GLY A 148 14.87 10.63 12.65
C GLY A 148 13.77 11.38 11.89
N LEU A 149 12.63 10.73 11.62
CA LEU A 149 11.43 11.38 11.11
C LEU A 149 10.74 12.18 12.23
N ASN A 150 10.16 13.32 11.85
CA ASN A 150 9.31 14.11 12.74
C ASN A 150 7.89 13.52 12.75
N PHE A 151 7.42 13.07 13.90
CA PHE A 151 6.07 12.54 14.10
C PHE A 151 5.23 13.50 14.95
N PRO A 152 4.58 14.51 14.35
CA PRO A 152 3.78 15.49 15.08
C PRO A 152 2.52 14.90 15.76
N ILE A 153 2.12 13.69 15.38
CA ILE A 153 0.99 12.96 15.95
C ILE A 153 1.50 11.56 16.30
N ASP A 154 1.62 11.29 17.60
CA ASP A 154 1.82 9.94 18.10
C ASP A 154 0.48 9.44 18.66
N LEU A 155 -0.25 8.64 17.86
CA LEU A 155 -1.49 7.97 18.26
C LEU A 155 -1.20 6.54 18.77
N THR A 156 0.01 6.30 19.28
CA THR A 156 0.30 5.08 20.00
C THR A 156 -0.36 5.18 21.37
N ASP A 157 -1.48 4.49 21.56
CA ASP A 157 -1.94 4.15 22.90
C ASP A 157 -0.83 3.36 23.60
N ASP A 158 -0.60 3.64 24.88
CA ASP A 158 0.31 2.93 25.80
C ASP A 158 -0.12 1.47 26.07
N LEU A 159 -0.77 0.80 25.11
CA LEU A 159 -1.04 -0.64 25.12
C LEU A 159 0.20 -1.42 24.64
N GLN A 160 1.39 -1.04 25.12
CA GLN A 160 2.55 -1.92 25.08
C GLN A 160 2.34 -3.03 26.12
N GLY A 161 1.77 -4.15 25.68
CA GLY A 161 1.89 -5.38 26.45
C GLY A 161 3.36 -5.78 26.53
N VAL A 162 3.73 -6.52 27.59
CA VAL A 162 5.04 -7.17 27.73
C VAL A 162 5.23 -8.13 26.54
N GLY A 163 5.80 -7.65 25.43
CA GLY A 163 5.91 -8.41 24.18
C GLY A 163 5.70 -7.65 22.85
N GLY A 164 5.32 -6.36 22.84
CA GLY A 164 5.29 -5.51 21.63
C GLY A 164 3.90 -4.99 21.22
N THR A 165 3.78 -4.47 19.98
CA THR A 165 2.54 -3.88 19.41
C THR A 165 1.42 -4.92 19.30
N ARG A 166 0.28 -4.66 19.96
CA ARG A 166 -0.85 -5.60 20.01
C ARG A 166 -1.67 -5.67 18.71
N ASN A 167 -1.97 -4.53 18.08
CA ASN A 167 -2.83 -4.46 16.88
C ASN A 167 -2.10 -3.78 15.71
N CYS A 168 -2.25 -2.47 15.57
CA CYS A 168 -1.53 -1.62 14.62
C CYS A 168 -1.28 -0.24 15.23
N ASP A 169 -0.09 0.31 15.00
CA ASP A 169 0.25 1.68 15.35
C ASP A 169 0.40 2.55 14.11
N TRP A 170 0.00 3.81 14.24
CA TRP A 170 -0.08 4.75 13.15
C TRP A 170 0.87 5.91 13.39
N PHE A 171 1.89 6.00 12.56
CA PHE A 171 2.91 7.02 12.65
C PHE A 171 2.74 8.04 11.53
N PHE A 172 2.44 9.28 11.87
CA PHE A 172 2.22 10.37 10.92
C PHE A 172 3.47 11.21 10.81
N SER A 173 4.17 11.12 9.69
CA SER A 173 5.27 12.04 9.38
C SER A 173 4.79 13.18 8.49
N GLU A 174 5.66 14.16 8.27
CA GLU A 174 5.41 15.25 7.31
C GLU A 174 5.20 14.75 5.87
N ASN A 175 5.81 13.61 5.51
CA ASN A 175 5.89 13.14 4.12
C ASN A 175 5.06 11.88 3.84
N ALA A 176 4.73 11.08 4.86
CA ALA A 176 4.02 9.81 4.70
C ALA A 176 3.32 9.35 6.00
N VAL A 177 2.35 8.45 5.85
CA VAL A 177 1.80 7.67 6.98
C VAL A 177 2.43 6.28 6.97
N LEU A 178 2.96 5.87 8.11
CA LEU A 178 3.57 4.56 8.32
C LEU A 178 2.67 3.77 9.27
N ILE A 179 2.27 2.57 8.84
CA ILE A 179 1.46 1.66 9.63
C ILE A 179 2.37 0.56 10.14
N ASP A 180 2.63 0.55 11.45
CA ASP A 180 3.37 -0.51 12.11
C ASP A 180 2.42 -1.64 12.49
N THR A 181 2.65 -2.83 11.94
CA THR A 181 1.78 -3.99 12.15
C THR A 181 2.28 -4.86 13.30
N ALA A 182 1.34 -5.46 14.06
CA ALA A 182 1.69 -6.45 15.05
C ALA A 182 2.42 -7.64 14.39
N GLY A 183 3.53 -8.09 14.99
CA GLY A 183 4.32 -9.19 14.44
C GLY A 183 3.56 -10.52 14.32
N ARG A 184 2.50 -10.70 15.13
CA ARG A 184 1.62 -11.88 15.08
C ARG A 184 0.88 -12.04 13.77
N TYR A 185 0.62 -10.95 13.04
CA TYR A 185 0.01 -11.06 11.71
C TYR A 185 0.91 -11.84 10.74
N VAL A 186 2.23 -11.84 10.94
CA VAL A 186 3.16 -12.65 10.14
C VAL A 186 3.21 -14.10 10.64
N GLN A 187 3.47 -14.31 11.93
CA GLN A 187 3.69 -15.65 12.49
C GLN A 187 2.41 -16.49 12.57
N GLN A 188 1.27 -15.91 13.01
CA GLN A 188 -0.01 -16.60 13.21
C GLN A 188 0.12 -17.92 14.01
N GLU A 189 1.01 -17.99 14.99
CA GLU A 189 1.33 -19.22 15.72
C GLU A 189 0.39 -19.48 16.91
N SER A 190 -0.16 -18.42 17.52
CA SER A 190 -0.97 -18.54 18.73
C SER A 190 -2.46 -18.71 18.44
N GLN A 191 -3.03 -17.90 17.55
CA GLN A 191 -4.44 -17.99 17.16
C GLN A 191 -4.59 -17.74 15.65
N PRO A 192 -4.27 -18.74 14.79
CA PRO A 192 -4.15 -18.55 13.36
C PRO A 192 -5.41 -17.94 12.71
N ASP A 193 -6.59 -18.46 13.04
CA ASP A 193 -7.85 -18.00 12.46
C ASP A 193 -8.23 -16.59 12.91
N VAL A 194 -7.99 -16.27 14.19
CA VAL A 194 -8.25 -14.94 14.77
C VAL A 194 -7.30 -13.90 14.17
N ASP A 195 -6.01 -14.21 14.14
CA ASP A 195 -4.97 -13.33 13.60
C ASP A 195 -5.15 -13.10 12.09
N ALA A 196 -5.58 -14.13 11.34
CA ALA A 196 -5.90 -14.02 9.92
C ALA A 196 -7.14 -13.18 9.67
N ALA A 197 -8.23 -13.40 10.42
CA ALA A 197 -9.44 -12.60 10.33
C ALA A 197 -9.16 -11.12 10.63
N GLU A 198 -8.34 -10.85 11.64
CA GLU A 198 -7.95 -9.49 12.00
C GLU A 198 -7.10 -8.81 10.93
N TRP A 199 -6.10 -9.52 10.39
CA TRP A 199 -5.27 -9.03 9.29
C TRP A 199 -6.11 -8.69 8.04
N LEU A 200 -6.99 -9.60 7.63
CA LEU A 200 -7.86 -9.38 6.47
C LEU A 200 -8.87 -8.25 6.71
N GLY A 201 -9.44 -8.16 7.92
CA GLY A 201 -10.32 -7.07 8.33
C GLY A 201 -9.61 -5.71 8.32
N PHE A 202 -8.35 -5.66 8.75
CA PHE A 202 -7.51 -4.46 8.63
C PHE A 202 -7.30 -4.05 7.17
N LEU A 203 -6.97 -4.99 6.27
CA LEU A 203 -6.82 -4.71 4.84
C LEU A 203 -8.15 -4.22 4.21
N ASP A 204 -9.28 -4.75 4.67
CA ASP A 204 -10.61 -4.29 4.25
C ASP A 204 -10.89 -2.85 4.69
N LEU A 205 -10.52 -2.49 5.91
CA LEU A 205 -10.64 -1.12 6.40
C LEU A 205 -9.81 -0.16 5.54
N LEU A 206 -8.57 -0.54 5.20
CA LEU A 206 -7.73 0.24 4.28
C LEU A 206 -8.40 0.44 2.91
N LYS A 207 -8.87 -0.65 2.28
CA LYS A 207 -9.54 -0.62 0.98
C LYS A 207 -10.82 0.21 1.01
N LYS A 208 -11.62 0.07 2.06
CA LYS A 208 -12.90 0.75 2.27
C LYS A 208 -12.74 2.27 2.41
N HIS A 209 -11.74 2.72 3.16
CA HIS A 209 -11.59 4.14 3.49
C HIS A 209 -10.65 4.91 2.56
N ARG A 210 -9.62 4.28 2.00
CA ARG A 210 -8.70 4.91 1.04
C ARG A 210 -8.96 4.54 -0.41
N GLY A 211 -9.82 3.55 -0.66
CA GLY A 211 -10.15 3.10 -2.01
C GLY A 211 -8.96 2.43 -2.67
N ARG A 212 -8.80 2.67 -3.97
CA ARG A 212 -7.79 1.99 -4.80
C ARG A 212 -6.34 2.25 -4.33
N ARG A 213 -5.99 3.47 -3.91
CA ARG A 213 -4.64 3.80 -3.42
C ARG A 213 -4.52 3.54 -1.91
N ALA A 214 -4.94 2.36 -1.46
CA ALA A 214 -4.95 2.00 -0.05
C ALA A 214 -3.55 2.12 0.57
N LEU A 215 -2.54 1.65 -0.17
CA LEU A 215 -1.12 1.72 0.16
C LEU A 215 -0.32 2.14 -1.07
N ASN A 216 0.90 2.61 -0.84
CA ASN A 216 1.87 3.04 -1.85
C ASN A 216 3.10 2.13 -1.92
N GLY A 217 3.33 1.33 -0.89
CA GLY A 217 4.40 0.33 -0.83
C GLY A 217 4.33 -0.48 0.45
N VAL A 218 5.11 -1.56 0.50
CA VAL A 218 5.25 -2.42 1.67
C VAL A 218 6.71 -2.43 2.10
N ILE A 219 6.96 -2.20 3.40
CA ILE A 219 8.30 -2.35 3.99
C ILE A 219 8.30 -3.68 4.71
N VAL A 220 9.12 -4.63 4.24
CA VAL A 220 9.31 -5.92 4.91
C VAL A 220 10.52 -5.79 5.84
N ALA A 221 10.29 -5.86 7.14
CA ALA A 221 11.33 -5.81 8.15
C ALA A 221 11.68 -7.23 8.62
N LEU A 222 12.92 -7.65 8.38
CA LEU A 222 13.47 -8.90 8.89
C LEU A 222 14.78 -8.62 9.58
N SER A 223 14.96 -9.18 10.77
CA SER A 223 16.22 -9.01 11.51
C SER A 223 17.32 -9.87 10.88
N ILE A 224 18.55 -9.37 10.88
CA ILE A 224 19.71 -10.04 10.25
C ILE A 224 20.03 -11.39 10.92
N ASP A 225 19.60 -11.59 12.18
CA ASP A 225 19.74 -12.83 12.95
C ASP A 225 19.08 -14.04 12.27
N VAL A 226 17.94 -13.83 11.60
CA VAL A 226 17.23 -14.85 10.81
C VAL A 226 18.15 -15.53 9.81
N LEU A 227 19.11 -14.79 9.25
CA LEU A 227 20.04 -15.34 8.27
C LEU A 227 20.98 -16.39 8.88
N SER A 228 21.10 -16.45 10.21
CA SER A 228 22.00 -17.36 10.94
C SER A 228 21.32 -18.66 11.38
N GLU A 229 20.01 -18.81 11.16
CA GLU A 229 19.20 -19.96 11.60
C GLU A 229 19.28 -21.18 10.65
N GLY A 230 20.05 -21.07 9.56
CA GLY A 230 20.20 -22.09 8.52
C GLY A 230 19.13 -22.04 7.42
N ASP A 231 19.40 -22.67 6.29
CA ASP A 231 18.63 -22.49 5.05
C ASP A 231 17.14 -22.84 5.17
N GLU A 232 16.79 -23.92 5.87
CA GLU A 232 15.38 -24.31 6.00
C GLU A 232 14.57 -23.32 6.84
N ALA A 233 15.18 -22.77 7.90
CA ALA A 233 14.56 -21.72 8.70
C ALA A 233 14.41 -20.43 7.88
N ILE A 234 15.46 -20.02 7.14
CA ILE A 234 15.43 -18.86 6.25
C ILE A 234 14.31 -19.01 5.21
N LYS A 235 14.22 -20.17 4.54
CA LYS A 235 13.15 -20.45 3.58
C LYS A 235 11.77 -20.42 4.24
N ALA A 236 11.63 -20.91 5.48
CA ALA A 236 10.37 -20.85 6.20
C ALA A 236 9.92 -19.41 6.49
N HIS A 237 10.84 -18.53 6.92
CA HIS A 237 10.57 -17.10 7.07
C HIS A 237 10.18 -16.45 5.73
N GLY A 238 10.91 -16.76 4.66
CA GLY A 238 10.61 -16.29 3.30
C GLY A 238 9.21 -16.70 2.82
N ARG A 239 8.83 -17.97 3.01
CA ARG A 239 7.49 -18.49 2.66
C ARG A 239 6.37 -17.84 3.47
N LYS A 240 6.57 -17.64 4.79
CA LYS A 240 5.60 -16.92 5.64
C LYS A 240 5.38 -15.50 5.11
N MET A 241 6.46 -14.79 4.79
CA MET A 241 6.36 -13.43 4.25
C MET A 241 5.72 -13.38 2.86
N ARG A 242 6.07 -14.31 1.95
CA ARG A 242 5.45 -14.43 0.63
C ARG A 242 3.93 -14.52 0.75
N ARG A 243 3.43 -15.39 1.65
CA ARG A 243 1.98 -15.55 1.89
C ARG A 243 1.32 -14.24 2.31
N ARG A 244 1.93 -13.47 3.22
CA ARG A 244 1.39 -12.17 3.65
C ARG A 244 1.37 -11.13 2.55
N LEU A 245 2.40 -11.11 1.71
CA LEU A 245 2.45 -10.21 0.55
C LEU A 245 1.39 -10.59 -0.49
N ALA A 246 1.16 -11.89 -0.71
CA ALA A 246 0.09 -12.39 -1.58
C ALA A 246 -1.30 -12.00 -1.04
N GLU A 247 -1.59 -12.28 0.24
CA GLU A 247 -2.85 -11.88 0.91
C GLU A 247 -3.11 -10.37 0.78
N LEU A 248 -2.06 -9.55 0.96
CA LEU A 248 -2.14 -8.10 0.82
C LEU A 248 -2.50 -7.69 -0.62
N ASN A 249 -1.76 -8.22 -1.61
CA ASN A 249 -1.99 -7.90 -3.03
C ASN A 249 -3.39 -8.35 -3.47
N ASP A 250 -3.82 -9.55 -3.09
CA ASP A 250 -5.12 -10.12 -3.43
C ASP A 250 -6.27 -9.34 -2.82
N ARG A 251 -6.17 -8.99 -1.52
CA ARG A 251 -7.24 -8.27 -0.84
C ARG A 251 -7.36 -6.83 -1.35
N LEU A 252 -6.23 -6.15 -1.55
CA LEU A 252 -6.19 -4.75 -1.99
C LEU A 252 -6.32 -4.56 -3.51
N GLU A 253 -6.16 -5.63 -4.30
CA GLU A 253 -6.19 -5.62 -5.78
C GLU A 253 -5.17 -4.63 -6.39
N ILE A 254 -4.00 -4.52 -5.77
CA ILE A 254 -2.91 -3.62 -6.18
C ILE A 254 -1.58 -4.33 -6.02
N ARG A 255 -0.70 -4.20 -7.03
CA ARG A 255 0.68 -4.68 -6.94
C ARG A 255 1.55 -3.56 -6.42
N LEU A 256 2.09 -3.75 -5.21
CA LEU A 256 2.90 -2.76 -4.51
C LEU A 256 4.40 -3.05 -4.61
N PRO A 257 5.26 -2.01 -4.69
CA PRO A 257 6.68 -2.18 -4.49
C PRO A 257 6.96 -2.62 -3.05
N VAL A 258 7.83 -3.62 -2.90
CA VAL A 258 8.24 -4.19 -1.61
C VAL A 258 9.70 -3.82 -1.34
N TYR A 259 9.94 -3.12 -0.24
CA TYR A 259 11.26 -2.74 0.23
C TYR A 259 11.69 -3.69 1.34
N LEU A 260 12.64 -4.58 1.06
CA LEU A 260 13.19 -5.48 2.06
C LEU A 260 14.22 -4.74 2.92
N MET A 261 13.89 -4.55 4.19
CA MET A 261 14.72 -3.90 5.19
C MET A 261 15.25 -4.98 6.15
N LEU A 262 16.53 -5.32 5.99
CA LEU A 262 17.27 -6.15 6.93
C LEU A 262 17.66 -5.28 8.13
N THR A 263 16.95 -5.46 9.24
CA THR A 263 17.13 -4.70 10.48
C THR A 263 18.20 -5.33 11.38
N LYS A 264 18.59 -4.59 12.41
CA LYS A 264 19.64 -4.99 13.37
C LYS A 264 20.98 -5.32 12.70
N ALA A 265 21.35 -4.58 11.66
CA ALA A 265 22.62 -4.80 10.96
C ALA A 265 23.86 -4.59 11.87
N ASP A 266 23.69 -3.95 13.03
CA ASP A 266 24.67 -3.87 14.11
C ASP A 266 25.05 -5.22 14.71
N LEU A 267 24.22 -6.24 14.54
CA LEU A 267 24.56 -7.61 14.91
C LEU A 267 25.60 -8.22 13.97
N ILE A 268 25.94 -7.62 12.82
CA ILE A 268 27.06 -8.09 12.01
C ILE A 268 28.35 -7.78 12.76
N LYS A 269 29.14 -8.80 13.07
CA LYS A 269 30.40 -8.60 13.78
C LYS A 269 31.31 -7.59 13.04
N GLY A 270 31.77 -6.59 13.78
CA GLY A 270 32.59 -5.49 13.26
C GLY A 270 31.81 -4.25 12.82
N PHE A 271 30.46 -4.29 12.82
CA PHE A 271 29.63 -3.15 12.40
C PHE A 271 29.94 -1.87 13.20
N GLU A 272 29.95 -1.95 14.53
CA GLU A 272 30.20 -0.78 15.38
C GLU A 272 31.63 -0.25 15.25
N ALA A 273 32.61 -1.15 15.13
CA ALA A 273 33.99 -0.75 14.87
C ALA A 273 34.10 -0.01 13.52
N PHE A 274 33.37 -0.46 12.50
CA PHE A 274 33.41 0.13 11.17
C PHE A 274 32.64 1.45 11.07
N PHE A 275 31.40 1.50 11.57
CA PHE A 275 30.48 2.62 11.38
C PHE A 275 30.28 3.54 12.59
N GLY A 276 30.67 3.13 13.80
CA GLY A 276 30.40 3.89 15.03
C GLY A 276 30.94 5.32 15.03
N GLY A 277 32.01 5.57 14.27
CA GLY A 277 32.63 6.89 14.08
C GLY A 277 31.96 7.78 13.01
N LEU A 278 30.91 7.33 12.35
CA LEU A 278 30.23 8.12 11.31
C LEU A 278 29.57 9.38 11.89
N SER A 279 29.72 10.50 11.15
CA SER A 279 28.97 11.74 11.43
C SER A 279 27.46 11.51 11.31
N THR A 280 26.64 12.36 11.92
CA THR A 280 25.17 12.25 11.85
C THR A 280 24.67 12.19 10.41
N ALA A 281 25.15 13.08 9.52
CA ALA A 281 24.77 13.06 8.11
C ALA A 281 25.17 11.75 7.40
N SER A 282 26.35 11.19 7.73
CA SER A 282 26.79 9.92 7.16
C SER A 282 25.98 8.74 7.69
N ARG A 283 25.48 8.80 8.93
CA ARG A 283 24.57 7.78 9.47
C ARG A 283 23.19 7.82 8.82
N GLU A 284 22.77 8.98 8.33
CA GLU A 284 21.48 9.14 7.65
C GLU A 284 21.48 8.57 6.22
N GLN A 285 22.65 8.29 5.61
CA GLN A 285 22.79 7.77 4.23
C GLN A 285 22.03 6.45 4.01
N VAL A 286 21.86 6.03 2.75
CA VAL A 286 21.25 4.72 2.45
C VAL A 286 22.34 3.66 2.35
N TRP A 287 22.13 2.49 2.97
CA TRP A 287 23.00 1.32 2.80
C TRP A 287 22.20 0.15 2.24
N GLY A 288 22.37 -0.13 0.95
CA GLY A 288 21.57 -1.10 0.23
C GLY A 288 21.52 -0.84 -1.26
N THR A 289 20.56 -1.47 -1.94
CA THR A 289 20.33 -1.36 -3.38
C THR A 289 18.85 -1.16 -3.69
N THR A 290 18.60 -0.42 -4.76
CA THR A 290 17.29 -0.02 -5.26
C THR A 290 17.21 -0.45 -6.72
N PHE A 291 16.44 -1.50 -7.03
CA PHE A 291 16.45 -2.15 -8.34
C PHE A 291 15.78 -1.34 -9.45
N ALA A 292 16.03 -1.61 -10.74
CA ALA A 292 15.23 -0.97 -11.79
C ALA A 292 13.76 -1.45 -11.74
N LEU A 293 12.82 -0.64 -12.27
CA LEU A 293 11.38 -0.95 -12.18
C LEU A 293 11.00 -2.24 -12.90
N ASP A 294 11.71 -2.57 -13.97
CA ASP A 294 11.56 -3.75 -14.82
C ASP A 294 12.61 -4.84 -14.51
N ALA A 295 13.45 -4.65 -13.49
CA ALA A 295 14.47 -5.61 -13.12
C ALA A 295 13.84 -6.92 -12.61
N ARG A 296 14.31 -8.03 -13.17
CA ARG A 296 14.11 -9.36 -12.57
C ARG A 296 15.21 -9.57 -11.54
N VAL A 297 14.83 -9.67 -10.26
CA VAL A 297 15.77 -9.91 -9.17
C VAL A 297 15.89 -11.41 -8.95
N ASP A 298 17.06 -11.96 -9.26
CA ASP A 298 17.44 -13.35 -9.03
C ASP A 298 18.64 -13.45 -8.07
N ALA A 299 19.02 -14.68 -7.72
CA ALA A 299 20.16 -14.94 -6.82
C ALA A 299 21.46 -14.25 -7.27
N LYS A 300 21.77 -14.28 -8.58
CA LYS A 300 22.96 -13.62 -9.16
C LYS A 300 22.92 -12.11 -9.03
N THR A 301 21.75 -11.51 -9.19
CA THR A 301 21.54 -10.09 -8.96
C THR A 301 21.88 -9.74 -7.51
N ILE A 302 21.32 -10.47 -6.54
CA ILE A 302 21.63 -10.27 -5.12
C ILE A 302 23.13 -10.42 -4.83
N GLU A 303 23.77 -11.48 -5.35
CA GLU A 303 25.21 -11.71 -5.18
C GLU A 303 26.05 -10.50 -5.63
N ARG A 304 25.75 -9.98 -6.82
CA ARG A 304 26.44 -8.82 -7.39
C ARG A 304 26.23 -7.55 -6.56
N GLU A 305 25.01 -7.29 -6.09
CA GLU A 305 24.73 -6.10 -5.30
C GLU A 305 25.43 -6.17 -3.92
N ILE A 306 25.44 -7.33 -3.26
CA ILE A 306 26.18 -7.52 -2.01
C ILE A 306 27.69 -7.36 -2.22
N ALA A 307 28.24 -7.92 -3.30
CA ALA A 307 29.65 -7.74 -3.65
C ALA A 307 30.01 -6.27 -3.92
N THR A 308 29.10 -5.52 -4.53
CA THR A 308 29.26 -4.08 -4.75
C THR A 308 29.31 -3.32 -3.42
N LEU A 309 28.41 -3.63 -2.48
CA LEU A 309 28.46 -3.05 -1.14
C LEU A 309 29.76 -3.39 -0.42
N ALA A 310 30.24 -4.64 -0.50
CA ALA A 310 31.50 -5.05 0.11
C ALA A 310 32.70 -4.30 -0.49
N THR A 311 32.74 -4.13 -1.82
CA THR A 311 33.78 -3.36 -2.51
C THR A 311 33.80 -1.90 -2.05
N GLU A 312 32.64 -1.29 -1.82
CA GLU A 312 32.56 0.07 -1.28
C GLU A 312 33.04 0.17 0.18
N LEU A 313 32.87 -0.89 0.98
CA LEU A 313 33.47 -0.96 2.31
C LEU A 313 34.99 -1.12 2.23
N GLU A 314 35.49 -1.94 1.32
CA GLU A 314 36.93 -2.15 1.10
C GLU A 314 37.63 -0.84 0.73
N ARG A 315 37.02 -0.01 -0.12
CA ARG A 315 37.53 1.34 -0.45
C ARG A 315 37.66 2.25 0.75
N ARG A 316 36.85 2.04 1.81
CA ARG A 316 36.87 2.83 3.04
C ARG A 316 37.78 2.23 4.12
N LEU A 317 38.38 1.06 3.90
CA LEU A 317 39.20 0.37 4.90
C LEU A 317 40.41 1.18 5.34
N VAL A 318 41.22 1.67 4.39
CA VAL A 318 42.50 2.33 4.70
C VAL A 318 42.29 3.55 5.61
N PRO A 319 41.42 4.53 5.26
CA PRO A 319 41.16 5.66 6.14
C PRO A 319 40.59 5.23 7.51
N ARG A 320 39.70 4.24 7.56
CA ARG A 320 39.12 3.76 8.83
C ARG A 320 40.15 3.07 9.72
N LEU A 321 41.15 2.40 9.15
CA LEU A 321 42.23 1.77 9.91
C LEU A 321 43.25 2.80 10.42
N GLU A 322 43.53 3.85 9.64
CA GLU A 322 44.38 4.96 10.05
C GLU A 322 43.79 5.73 11.24
N ASP A 323 42.47 5.96 11.23
CA ASP A 323 41.75 6.71 12.27
C ASP A 323 41.55 5.96 13.61
N GLU A 324 41.81 4.65 13.66
CA GLU A 324 41.55 3.82 14.85
C GLU A 324 42.87 3.42 15.51
N ASP A 325 43.05 3.68 16.81
CA ASP A 325 44.30 3.35 17.51
C ASP A 325 44.31 1.91 18.08
N LYS A 326 43.13 1.38 18.43
CA LYS A 326 43.04 0.10 19.13
C LYS A 326 43.19 -1.06 18.15
N LEU A 327 44.23 -1.86 18.34
CA LEU A 327 44.50 -3.04 17.51
C LEU A 327 43.29 -4.00 17.41
N ALA A 328 42.57 -4.20 18.51
CA ALA A 328 41.36 -5.03 18.51
C ALA A 328 40.27 -4.48 17.58
N ALA A 329 40.04 -3.16 17.60
CA ALA A 329 39.05 -2.52 16.73
C ALA A 329 39.51 -2.51 15.26
N ARG A 330 40.81 -2.27 14.99
CA ARG A 330 41.40 -2.41 13.64
C ARG A 330 41.15 -3.80 13.06
N ALA A 331 41.32 -4.84 13.87
CA ALA A 331 41.10 -6.21 13.43
C ALA A 331 39.62 -6.51 13.10
N GLU A 332 38.67 -5.86 13.79
CA GLU A 332 37.25 -5.94 13.48
C GLU A 332 36.89 -5.14 12.21
N ILE A 333 37.42 -3.92 12.06
CA ILE A 333 37.29 -3.08 10.85
C ILE A 333 37.77 -3.84 9.61
N PHE A 334 38.95 -4.46 9.70
CA PHE A 334 39.55 -5.21 8.59
C PHE A 334 38.69 -6.41 8.15
N ARG A 335 38.04 -7.11 9.09
CA ARG A 335 37.22 -8.30 8.78
C ARG A 335 35.81 -7.95 8.31
N PHE A 336 35.35 -6.73 8.55
CA PHE A 336 33.96 -6.35 8.34
C PHE A 336 33.45 -6.54 6.90
N PRO A 337 34.19 -6.17 5.83
CA PRO A 337 33.73 -6.42 4.46
C PRO A 337 33.50 -7.90 4.16
N ALA A 338 34.39 -8.78 4.65
CA ALA A 338 34.22 -10.23 4.48
C ALA A 338 33.03 -10.78 5.29
N GLN A 339 32.73 -10.21 6.46
CA GLN A 339 31.51 -10.55 7.21
C GLN A 339 30.25 -10.18 6.41
N LEU A 340 30.23 -9.04 5.72
CA LEU A 340 29.12 -8.70 4.82
C LEU A 340 28.99 -9.69 3.67
N THR A 341 30.10 -10.02 2.99
CA THR A 341 30.09 -10.99 1.88
C THR A 341 29.56 -12.36 2.32
N SER A 342 29.85 -12.78 3.55
CA SER A 342 29.33 -14.05 4.11
C SER A 342 27.80 -14.12 4.23
N LEU A 343 27.11 -12.98 4.16
CA LEU A 343 25.65 -12.91 4.18
C LEU A 343 25.02 -13.08 2.79
N SER A 344 25.81 -13.06 1.72
CA SER A 344 25.32 -13.11 0.34
C SER A 344 24.42 -14.31 0.08
N GLU A 345 24.92 -15.53 0.34
CA GLU A 345 24.16 -16.77 0.11
C GLU A 345 22.88 -16.86 0.97
N PRO A 346 22.91 -16.63 2.29
CA PRO A 346 21.69 -16.57 3.12
C PRO A 346 20.65 -15.57 2.61
N ILE A 347 21.07 -14.40 2.13
CA ILE A 347 20.17 -13.39 1.57
C ILE A 347 19.57 -13.89 0.25
N GLN A 348 20.35 -14.55 -0.61
CA GLN A 348 19.84 -15.17 -1.83
C GLN A 348 18.75 -16.20 -1.52
N VAL A 349 18.97 -17.08 -0.54
CA VAL A 349 17.98 -18.09 -0.10
C VAL A 349 16.70 -17.41 0.39
N LEU A 350 16.82 -16.35 1.19
CA LEU A 350 15.67 -15.59 1.69
C LEU A 350 14.88 -14.92 0.56
N VAL A 351 15.59 -14.24 -0.36
CA VAL A 351 14.98 -13.51 -1.48
C VAL A 351 14.29 -14.48 -2.43
N GLU A 352 14.92 -15.61 -2.77
CA GLU A 352 14.30 -16.63 -3.62
C GLU A 352 13.03 -17.21 -2.96
N ALA A 353 13.09 -17.54 -1.67
CA ALA A 353 11.92 -18.04 -0.94
C ALA A 353 10.77 -17.02 -0.88
N MET A 354 11.07 -15.72 -0.79
CA MET A 354 10.06 -14.66 -0.66
C MET A 354 9.53 -14.14 -2.01
N PHE A 355 10.39 -13.99 -3.01
CA PHE A 355 10.13 -13.29 -4.27
C PHE A 355 10.36 -14.12 -5.55
N GLY A 356 10.89 -15.34 -5.43
CA GLY A 356 11.07 -16.24 -6.57
C GLY A 356 9.77 -16.61 -7.29
N GLU A 357 9.86 -17.08 -8.53
CA GLU A 357 8.69 -17.38 -9.35
C GLU A 357 7.84 -18.52 -8.78
N SER A 358 6.52 -18.43 -8.95
CA SER A 358 5.57 -19.51 -8.66
C SER A 358 4.68 -19.74 -9.88
N ARG A 359 4.31 -21.00 -10.14
CA ARG A 359 3.36 -21.33 -11.21
C ARG A 359 1.93 -20.91 -10.87
N TYR A 360 1.63 -20.69 -9.59
CA TYR A 360 0.28 -20.50 -9.08
C TYR A 360 0.01 -19.08 -8.58
N GLU A 361 1.06 -18.32 -8.26
CA GLU A 361 0.97 -17.00 -7.63
C GLU A 361 1.92 -16.01 -8.32
N GLU A 362 1.47 -14.78 -8.54
CA GLU A 362 2.34 -13.71 -9.04
C GLU A 362 3.33 -13.30 -7.93
N ALA A 363 4.62 -13.27 -8.26
CA ALA A 363 5.65 -12.88 -7.32
C ALA A 363 5.50 -11.42 -6.87
N ALA A 364 5.70 -11.18 -5.57
CA ALA A 364 5.74 -9.83 -5.04
C ALA A 364 6.86 -9.01 -5.69
N TRP A 365 6.62 -7.71 -5.88
CA TRP A 365 7.57 -6.84 -6.58
C TRP A 365 8.67 -6.35 -5.64
N LEU A 366 9.78 -7.08 -5.57
CA LEU A 366 10.96 -6.62 -4.82
C LEU A 366 11.55 -5.36 -5.47
N ARG A 367 11.46 -4.24 -4.75
CA ARG A 367 11.90 -2.92 -5.21
C ARG A 367 13.30 -2.57 -4.71
N GLY A 368 13.72 -3.10 -3.56
CA GLY A 368 15.07 -2.88 -3.05
C GLY A 368 15.37 -3.70 -1.80
N LEU A 369 16.65 -3.79 -1.48
CA LEU A 369 17.19 -4.48 -0.32
C LEU A 369 18.11 -3.54 0.45
N TYR A 370 17.86 -3.36 1.75
CA TYR A 370 18.54 -2.36 2.58
C TYR A 370 18.94 -2.93 3.93
N LEU A 371 20.08 -2.52 4.46
CA LEU A 371 20.57 -2.86 5.78
C LEU A 371 20.43 -1.65 6.70
N THR A 372 19.85 -1.86 7.89
CA THR A 372 19.54 -0.77 8.82
C THR A 372 19.80 -1.18 10.27
N SER A 373 20.09 -0.20 11.12
CA SER A 373 20.18 -0.40 12.57
C SER A 373 19.49 0.76 13.28
N ALA A 374 18.56 0.44 14.18
CA ALA A 374 17.79 1.44 14.92
C ALA A 374 18.40 1.73 16.30
N THR A 375 18.97 0.69 16.92
CA THR A 375 19.58 0.69 18.25
C THR A 375 20.61 -0.42 18.30
N GLN A 376 21.70 -0.22 19.02
CA GLN A 376 22.76 -1.21 19.16
C GLN A 376 22.59 -2.00 20.44
N GLU A 377 21.75 -3.04 20.37
CA GLU A 377 21.41 -3.95 21.46
C GLU A 377 21.50 -5.40 20.98
N GLY A 378 22.22 -6.26 21.72
CA GLY A 378 22.35 -7.69 21.40
C GLY A 378 23.80 -8.17 21.34
N ALA A 379 23.98 -9.47 21.10
CA ALA A 379 25.31 -10.07 20.93
C ALA A 379 25.65 -10.14 19.42
N PRO A 380 26.83 -9.65 18.99
CA PRO A 380 27.23 -9.73 17.58
C PRO A 380 27.33 -11.17 17.06
N ILE A 381 26.92 -11.35 15.82
CA ILE A 381 26.94 -12.59 15.03
C ILE A 381 28.25 -12.66 14.24
N ASP A 382 29.05 -13.69 14.50
CA ASP A 382 30.31 -13.96 13.81
C ASP A 382 30.19 -15.17 12.87
N ARG A 383 29.81 -14.92 11.62
CA ARG A 383 29.58 -16.01 10.66
C ARG A 383 30.86 -16.64 10.17
N LEU A 384 31.92 -15.86 9.97
CA LEU A 384 33.21 -16.40 9.53
C LEU A 384 33.79 -17.36 10.56
N THR A 385 33.79 -17.00 11.84
CA THR A 385 34.25 -17.91 12.90
C THR A 385 33.34 -19.11 13.03
N ALA A 386 32.00 -18.93 12.96
CA ALA A 386 31.06 -20.05 13.02
C ALA A 386 31.26 -21.06 11.86
N ALA A 387 31.46 -20.58 10.63
CA ALA A 387 31.71 -21.42 9.47
C ALA A 387 33.04 -22.19 9.59
N LEU A 388 34.10 -21.52 10.07
CA LEU A 388 35.39 -22.17 10.34
C LEU A 388 35.27 -23.22 11.46
N SER A 389 34.65 -22.88 12.59
CA SER A 389 34.44 -23.83 13.69
C SER A 389 33.65 -25.06 13.24
N SER A 390 32.58 -24.86 12.44
CA SER A 390 31.80 -25.98 11.89
C SER A 390 32.62 -26.85 10.95
N SER A 391 33.47 -26.25 10.11
CA SER A 391 34.30 -26.99 9.15
C SER A 391 35.39 -27.82 9.85
N PHE A 392 35.87 -27.38 11.01
CA PHE A 392 36.92 -28.04 11.80
C PHE A 392 36.37 -28.83 13.01
N GLY A 393 35.06 -28.97 13.17
CA GLY A 393 34.45 -29.71 14.28
C GLY A 393 34.69 -29.11 15.67
N LEU A 394 35.00 -27.81 15.75
CA LEU A 394 35.28 -27.11 17.00
C LEU A 394 33.98 -26.66 17.69
N PRO A 395 33.92 -26.65 19.03
CA PRO A 395 32.74 -26.18 19.75
C PRO A 395 32.44 -24.70 19.44
N PRO A 396 31.16 -24.32 19.27
CA PRO A 396 30.79 -22.95 18.96
C PRO A 396 31.19 -22.02 20.11
N ARG A 397 31.99 -21.00 19.79
CA ARG A 397 32.46 -20.01 20.77
C ARG A 397 31.30 -19.07 21.11
N ARG A 398 30.91 -18.98 22.39
CA ARG A 398 29.85 -18.05 22.85
C ARG A 398 30.27 -16.60 22.59
N ALA A 399 29.45 -15.86 21.86
CA ALA A 399 29.61 -14.42 21.69
C ALA A 399 29.40 -13.72 23.05
N MET A 400 30.33 -12.82 23.41
CA MET A 400 30.17 -11.98 24.60
C MET A 400 29.30 -10.76 24.26
N PRO A 401 28.44 -10.28 25.19
CA PRO A 401 27.67 -9.07 24.98
C PRO A 401 28.59 -7.88 24.74
N ALA A 402 28.29 -7.07 23.73
CA ALA A 402 29.00 -5.80 23.52
C ALA A 402 28.67 -4.81 24.65
N PRO A 403 29.61 -3.92 25.03
CA PRO A 403 29.32 -2.84 25.98
C PRO A 403 28.17 -1.96 25.45
N ARG A 404 27.31 -1.47 26.36
CA ARG A 404 26.17 -0.61 25.99
C ARG A 404 26.67 0.68 25.35
N VAL A 405 26.41 0.84 24.04
CA VAL A 405 26.68 2.06 23.28
C VAL A 405 25.44 2.97 23.36
N GLU A 406 25.66 4.28 23.23
CA GLU A 406 24.58 5.26 23.09
C GLU A 406 23.68 4.91 21.89
N LYS A 407 22.36 4.95 22.07
CA LYS A 407 21.40 4.56 21.03
C LYS A 407 21.50 5.51 19.84
N ARG A 408 21.86 4.97 18.67
CA ARG A 408 22.03 5.73 17.43
C ARG A 408 21.36 4.99 16.28
N SER A 409 20.69 5.71 15.38
CA SER A 409 20.18 5.11 14.15
C SER A 409 21.23 5.19 13.03
N PHE A 410 21.25 4.13 12.23
CA PHE A 410 22.05 4.01 11.02
C PHE A 410 21.16 3.59 9.86
N PHE A 411 21.31 4.32 8.77
CA PHE A 411 20.79 4.03 7.45
C PHE A 411 19.26 4.03 7.31
N LEU A 412 18.55 4.69 8.23
CA LEU A 412 17.08 4.73 8.25
C LEU A 412 16.48 5.98 7.61
N LYS A 413 17.02 7.17 7.92
CA LYS A 413 16.35 8.44 7.57
C LYS A 413 16.23 8.63 6.07
N ASN A 414 17.35 8.63 5.33
CA ASN A 414 17.30 8.86 3.89
C ASN A 414 16.71 7.66 3.14
N LEU A 415 16.77 6.45 3.71
CA LEU A 415 16.05 5.29 3.15
C LEU A 415 14.54 5.58 3.09
N LEU A 416 13.97 6.11 4.18
CA LEU A 416 12.56 6.46 4.23
C LEU A 416 12.26 7.71 3.39
N THR A 417 12.98 8.82 3.59
CA THR A 417 12.64 10.11 2.97
C THR A 417 13.06 10.24 1.51
N GLU A 418 14.25 9.75 1.15
CA GLU A 418 14.85 9.97 -0.17
C GLU A 418 14.59 8.82 -1.14
N VAL A 419 14.29 7.61 -0.64
CA VAL A 419 14.01 6.44 -1.49
C VAL A 419 12.53 6.06 -1.41
N ILE A 420 12.10 5.52 -0.27
CA ILE A 420 10.78 4.89 -0.16
C ILE A 420 9.66 5.91 -0.42
N PHE A 421 9.69 7.08 0.23
CA PHE A 421 8.61 8.06 0.10
C PHE A 421 8.56 8.73 -1.27
N ARG A 422 9.71 8.90 -1.94
CA ARG A 422 9.79 9.45 -3.29
C ARG A 422 9.16 8.52 -4.34
N GLU A 423 9.02 7.25 -4.02
CA GLU A 423 8.46 6.21 -4.88
C GLU A 423 6.96 5.95 -4.67
N ALA A 424 6.27 6.86 -3.98
CA ALA A 424 4.84 6.79 -3.71
C ALA A 424 3.95 6.52 -4.93
N GLY A 425 4.39 6.89 -6.14
CA GLY A 425 3.62 6.74 -7.38
C GLY A 425 3.69 5.37 -8.03
N LEU A 426 4.50 4.44 -7.53
CA LEU A 426 4.83 3.19 -8.24
C LEU A 426 3.74 2.12 -8.21
N GLY A 427 2.85 2.13 -7.22
CA GLY A 427 1.79 1.11 -7.09
C GLY A 427 0.95 0.99 -8.37
N THR A 428 0.93 -0.21 -8.97
CA THR A 428 0.17 -0.47 -10.20
C THR A 428 -1.15 -1.16 -9.88
N PHE A 429 -2.24 -0.58 -10.37
CA PHE A 429 -3.55 -1.25 -10.36
C PHE A 429 -3.56 -2.40 -11.34
N ASP A 430 -4.35 -3.44 -11.06
CA ASP A 430 -4.56 -4.53 -12.01
C ASP A 430 -4.90 -3.95 -13.41
N PRO A 431 -3.98 -4.08 -14.39
CA PRO A 431 -4.15 -3.51 -15.71
C PRO A 431 -5.33 -4.17 -16.44
N LEU A 432 -5.72 -5.39 -16.09
CA LEU A 432 -6.88 -6.08 -16.65
C LEU A 432 -8.19 -5.50 -16.12
N ALA A 433 -8.30 -5.23 -14.82
CA ALA A 433 -9.45 -4.53 -14.25
C ALA A 433 -9.63 -3.14 -14.86
N GLN A 434 -8.53 -2.40 -15.08
CA GLN A 434 -8.57 -1.09 -15.71
C GLN A 434 -8.97 -1.17 -17.19
N ARG A 435 -8.45 -2.15 -17.93
CA ARG A 435 -8.83 -2.43 -19.34
C ARG A 435 -10.29 -2.86 -19.47
N ARG A 436 -10.78 -3.80 -18.65
CA ARG A 436 -12.19 -4.24 -18.67
C ARG A 436 -13.13 -3.06 -18.49
N ARG A 437 -12.81 -2.15 -17.56
CA ARG A 437 -13.62 -0.97 -17.30
C ARG A 437 -13.57 0.06 -18.42
N ALA A 438 -12.42 0.23 -19.07
CA ALA A 438 -12.30 1.04 -20.27
C ALA A 438 -13.10 0.45 -21.44
N TRP A 439 -13.10 -0.87 -21.61
CA TRP A 439 -13.91 -1.56 -22.61
C TRP A 439 -15.41 -1.48 -22.33
N ILE A 440 -15.84 -1.57 -21.07
CA ILE A 440 -17.23 -1.33 -20.67
C ILE A 440 -17.65 0.09 -21.03
N TRP A 441 -16.80 1.09 -20.72
CA TRP A 441 -17.08 2.50 -21.07
C TRP A 441 -17.10 2.73 -22.59
N ARG A 442 -16.15 2.15 -23.33
CA ARG A 442 -16.11 2.23 -24.81
C ARG A 442 -17.32 1.54 -25.42
N GLY A 443 -17.72 0.38 -24.92
CA GLY A 443 -18.93 -0.33 -25.35
C GLY A 443 -20.19 0.48 -25.09
N ALA A 444 -20.31 1.09 -23.91
CA ALA A 444 -21.43 1.99 -23.58
C ALA A 444 -21.44 3.22 -24.50
N ALA A 445 -20.29 3.84 -24.77
CA ALA A 445 -20.18 4.98 -25.67
C ALA A 445 -20.55 4.60 -27.12
N ALA A 446 -20.08 3.44 -27.60
CA ALA A 446 -20.42 2.93 -28.93
C ALA A 446 -21.91 2.59 -29.05
N ALA A 447 -22.52 1.99 -28.03
CA ALA A 447 -23.95 1.72 -28.00
C ALA A 447 -24.78 3.01 -28.04
N CYS A 448 -24.38 4.03 -27.27
CA CYS A 448 -25.01 5.36 -27.32
C CYS A 448 -24.88 6.01 -28.70
N ALA A 449 -23.70 5.93 -29.32
CA ALA A 449 -23.47 6.47 -30.66
C ALA A 449 -24.31 5.75 -31.72
N ALA A 450 -24.40 4.42 -31.66
CA ALA A 450 -25.22 3.62 -32.56
C ALA A 450 -26.71 3.94 -32.39
N ALA A 451 -27.19 4.08 -31.15
CA ALA A 451 -28.57 4.48 -30.87
C ALA A 451 -28.88 5.89 -31.42
N ALA A 452 -27.95 6.84 -31.28
CA ALA A 452 -28.10 8.19 -31.84
C ALA A 452 -28.12 8.18 -33.38
N LEU A 453 -27.26 7.38 -34.02
CA LEU A 453 -27.24 7.24 -35.48
C LEU A 453 -28.51 6.58 -36.01
N LEU A 454 -29.00 5.52 -35.34
CA LEU A 454 -30.26 4.87 -35.69
C LEU A 454 -31.45 5.82 -35.56
N ALA A 455 -31.51 6.58 -34.46
CA ALA A 455 -32.54 7.60 -34.28
C ALA A 455 -32.47 8.68 -35.37
N GLY A 456 -31.27 9.14 -35.71
CA GLY A 456 -31.05 10.09 -36.81
C GLY A 456 -31.48 9.53 -38.17
N ALA A 457 -31.13 8.28 -38.49
CA ALA A 457 -31.50 7.61 -39.73
C ALA A 457 -33.03 7.44 -39.83
N MET A 458 -33.67 6.96 -38.76
CA MET A 458 -35.14 6.85 -38.69
C MET A 458 -35.81 8.21 -38.86
N PHE A 459 -35.27 9.27 -38.24
CA PHE A 459 -35.76 10.63 -38.42
C PHE A 459 -35.64 11.11 -39.88
N THR A 460 -34.48 10.90 -40.52
CA THR A 460 -34.30 11.29 -41.93
C THR A 460 -35.22 10.53 -42.87
N TRP A 461 -35.42 9.23 -42.65
CA TRP A 461 -36.32 8.43 -43.46
C TRP A 461 -37.76 8.90 -43.31
N SER A 462 -38.21 9.10 -42.06
CA SER A 462 -39.53 9.68 -41.76
C SER A 462 -39.73 11.06 -42.40
N TYR A 463 -38.71 11.92 -42.39
CA TYR A 463 -38.75 13.24 -43.04
C TYR A 463 -38.93 13.15 -44.56
N TYR A 464 -38.15 12.31 -45.24
CA TYR A 464 -38.26 12.14 -46.70
C TYR A 464 -39.60 11.51 -47.11
N ASP A 465 -40.09 10.54 -46.34
CA ASP A 465 -41.39 9.89 -46.60
C ASP A 465 -42.55 10.89 -46.47
N ASN A 466 -42.57 11.68 -45.37
CA ASN A 466 -43.55 12.75 -45.21
C ASN A 466 -43.43 13.85 -46.29
N ARG A 467 -42.22 14.22 -46.70
CA ARG A 467 -42.03 15.22 -47.77
C ARG A 467 -42.59 14.72 -49.10
N ASN A 468 -42.36 13.46 -49.44
CA ASN A 468 -42.90 12.86 -50.66
C ASN A 468 -44.42 12.73 -50.60
N ALA A 469 -44.98 12.40 -49.44
CA ALA A 469 -46.43 12.31 -49.24
C ALA A 469 -47.15 13.68 -49.29
N ILE A 470 -46.46 14.78 -49.00
CA ILE A 470 -46.99 16.15 -49.13
C ILE A 470 -46.83 16.68 -50.56
N ALA A 471 -45.84 16.19 -51.30
CA ALA A 471 -45.56 16.61 -52.69
C ALA A 471 -46.37 15.84 -53.75
N ALA A 472 -46.93 14.68 -53.39
CA ALA A 472 -47.90 13.91 -54.17
C ALA A 472 -49.33 14.38 -53.86
#